data_AF-A0AAW9QBU8-F1
#
_entry.id   AF-A0AAW9QBU8-F1
#
_cell.length_a   1.000
_cell.length_b   1.000
_cell.length_c   1.000
_cell.angle_alpha   90.00
_cell.angle_beta   90.00
_cell.angle_gamma   90.00
#
_symmetry.space_group_name_H-M   'P 1'
#
loop_
_entity.id
_entity.type
_entity.pdbx_description
1 polymer ?
#
loop_
_entity_poly.entity_id
_entity_poly.type
_entity_poly.pdbx_seq_one_letter_code
_entity_poly.pdbx_strand_id
1 'polypeptide(L)'
;MPGTMPIVLRRLAAWFACAGGVVACAVALMVVASIAGRAAMSQPIPGDVELTQFGIGLAIALCLPWAQLRGANIIVDFFTQRAGAGALRRLDGLGSLLLAAMVGVLAWRSAVGAASVAEAQEQTMILGLPMWWSYAILSPGLALTAVIALVQAVLHWGGRPAFVEAE
;
A
#
# COMPACT_ATOMS: atom_id res chain seq x y z
N MET A 1 8.37 11.11 -23.37
CA MET A 1 9.60 11.45 -22.60
C MET A 1 9.62 10.59 -21.35
N PRO A 2 10.42 9.51 -21.32
CA PRO A 2 10.48 8.64 -20.15
C PRO A 2 11.42 9.27 -19.11
N GLY A 3 10.93 9.61 -17.91
CA GLY A 3 11.85 9.80 -16.77
C GLY A 3 11.69 11.03 -15.87
N THR A 4 10.51 11.63 -15.71
CA THR A 4 10.32 12.58 -14.60
C THR A 4 10.35 11.90 -13.23
N MET A 5 9.93 10.64 -13.16
CA MET A 5 10.01 9.83 -11.94
C MET A 5 11.40 9.17 -11.84
N PRO A 6 12.14 9.33 -10.72
CA PRO A 6 13.47 8.76 -10.59
C PRO A 6 13.43 7.23 -10.72
N ILE A 7 14.37 6.68 -11.48
CA ILE A 7 14.47 5.23 -11.76
C ILE A 7 14.51 4.40 -10.47
N VAL A 8 15.10 4.96 -9.41
CA VAL A 8 15.18 4.33 -8.08
C VAL A 8 13.78 4.09 -7.50
N LEU A 9 12.89 5.09 -7.50
CA LEU A 9 11.51 4.94 -6.99
C LEU A 9 10.72 3.91 -7.82
N ARG A 10 10.89 3.91 -9.14
CA ARG A 10 10.25 2.93 -10.03
C ARG A 10 10.69 1.50 -9.69
N ARG A 11 11.99 1.27 -9.51
CA ARG A 11 12.52 -0.04 -9.14
C ARG A 11 12.06 -0.47 -7.76
N LEU A 12 12.11 0.42 -6.76
CA LEU A 12 11.64 0.12 -5.42
C LEU A 12 10.15 -0.24 -5.40
N ALA A 13 9.31 0.54 -6.08
CA ALA A 13 7.88 0.26 -6.18
C ALA A 13 7.61 -1.08 -6.90
N ALA A 14 8.38 -1.41 -7.95
CA ALA A 14 8.27 -2.70 -8.64
C ALA A 14 8.63 -3.88 -7.72
N TRP A 15 9.75 -3.78 -6.99
CA TRP A 15 10.16 -4.79 -6.02
C TRP A 15 9.13 -5.00 -4.93
N PHE A 16 8.57 -3.89 -4.40
CA PHE A 16 7.50 -3.94 -3.42
C PHE A 16 6.26 -4.62 -4.00
N ALA A 17 5.83 -4.27 -5.21
CA ALA A 17 4.69 -4.91 -5.86
C ALA A 17 4.89 -6.41 -6.11
N CYS A 18 6.09 -6.83 -6.56
CA CYS A 18 6.40 -8.25 -6.72
C CYS A 18 6.36 -8.98 -5.38
N ALA A 19 6.95 -8.41 -4.33
CA ALA A 19 6.90 -8.99 -2.99
C ALA A 19 5.46 -9.06 -2.45
N GLY A 20 4.65 -8.01 -2.65
CA GLY A 20 3.24 -7.98 -2.26
C GLY A 20 2.41 -9.02 -3.00
N GLY A 21 2.66 -9.22 -4.29
CA GLY A 21 2.02 -10.28 -5.08
C GLY A 21 2.37 -11.68 -4.57
N VAL A 22 3.64 -11.93 -4.26
CA VAL A 22 4.07 -13.21 -3.66
C VAL A 22 3.39 -13.46 -2.32
N VAL A 23 3.32 -12.45 -1.44
CA VAL A 23 2.60 -12.54 -0.16
C VAL A 23 1.13 -12.82 -0.37
N ALA A 24 0.46 -12.11 -1.30
CA ALA A 24 -0.95 -12.33 -1.61
C ALA A 24 -1.21 -13.76 -2.12
N CYS A 25 -0.35 -14.29 -2.99
CA CYS A 25 -0.44 -15.69 -3.45
C CYS A 25 -0.24 -16.68 -2.30
N ALA A 26 0.73 -16.45 -1.42
CA ALA A 26 0.99 -17.31 -0.27
C ALA A 26 -0.21 -17.34 0.70
N VAL A 27 -0.80 -16.18 1.00
CA VAL A 27 -2.01 -16.07 1.82
C VAL A 27 -3.18 -16.77 1.15
N ALA A 28 -3.39 -16.58 -0.15
CA ALA A 28 -4.46 -17.24 -0.89
C ALA A 28 -4.33 -18.78 -0.84
N LEU A 29 -3.13 -19.32 -1.07
CA LEU A 29 -2.86 -20.76 -0.97
C LEU A 29 -3.11 -21.29 0.45
N MET A 30 -2.69 -20.54 1.47
CA MET A 30 -2.89 -20.89 2.86
C MET A 30 -4.39 -20.89 3.24
N VAL A 31 -5.16 -19.89 2.80
CA VAL A 31 -6.62 -19.83 2.99
C VAL A 31 -7.30 -21.01 2.30
N VAL A 32 -6.93 -21.31 1.05
CA VAL A 32 -7.47 -22.47 0.32
C VAL A 32 -7.16 -23.77 1.07
N ALA A 33 -5.93 -23.95 1.55
CA ALA A 33 -5.55 -25.11 2.34
C ALA A 33 -6.35 -25.22 3.64
N SER A 34 -6.57 -24.10 4.34
CA SER A 34 -7.37 -24.08 5.57
C SER A 34 -8.83 -24.45 5.30
N ILE A 35 -9.43 -23.91 4.24
CA ILE A 35 -10.82 -24.21 3.84
C ILE A 35 -10.95 -25.69 3.44
N ALA A 36 -10.00 -26.22 2.66
CA ALA A 36 -9.99 -27.61 2.25
C ALA A 36 -9.85 -28.56 3.45
N GLY A 37 -8.93 -28.29 4.38
CA GLY A 37 -8.74 -29.08 5.61
C GLY A 37 -9.97 -29.04 6.53
N ARG A 38 -10.61 -27.87 6.63
CA ARG A 38 -11.85 -27.69 7.38
C ARG A 38 -13.01 -28.49 6.77
N ALA A 39 -13.12 -28.51 5.44
CA ALA A 39 -14.20 -29.19 4.73
C ALA A 39 -14.01 -30.72 4.69
N ALA A 40 -12.78 -31.20 4.52
CA ALA A 40 -12.50 -32.63 4.34
C ALA A 40 -12.25 -33.37 5.66
N MET A 41 -11.63 -32.72 6.65
CA MET A 41 -11.10 -33.39 7.85
C MET A 41 -11.51 -32.68 9.15
N SER A 42 -12.34 -31.64 9.10
CA SER A 42 -12.69 -30.79 10.25
C SER A 42 -11.46 -30.20 10.99
N GLN A 43 -10.32 -30.09 10.29
CA GLN A 43 -9.05 -29.59 10.82
C GLN A 43 -8.60 -28.37 10.01
N PRO A 44 -9.03 -27.16 10.37
CA PRO A 44 -8.51 -25.93 9.79
C PRO A 44 -7.08 -25.63 10.26
N ILE A 45 -6.39 -24.73 9.57
CA ILE A 45 -5.11 -24.22 10.04
C ILE A 45 -5.37 -23.31 11.27
N PRO A 46 -4.78 -23.59 12.44
CA PRO A 46 -4.96 -22.75 13.62
C PRO A 46 -4.36 -21.36 13.38
N GLY A 47 -5.13 -20.32 13.73
CA GLY A 47 -4.70 -18.93 13.55
C GLY A 47 -4.74 -18.45 12.09
N ASP A 48 -5.48 -19.14 11.22
CA ASP A 48 -5.61 -18.78 9.81
C ASP A 48 -6.14 -17.36 9.59
N VAL A 49 -7.09 -16.92 10.40
CA VAL A 49 -7.61 -15.55 10.37
C VAL A 49 -6.53 -14.51 10.71
N GLU A 50 -5.71 -14.75 11.73
CA GLU A 50 -4.65 -13.81 12.16
C GLU A 50 -3.56 -13.69 11.08
N LEU A 51 -3.10 -14.82 10.55
CA LEU A 51 -2.14 -14.88 9.44
C LEU A 51 -2.68 -14.18 8.19
N THR A 52 -3.96 -14.37 7.89
CA THR A 52 -4.62 -13.74 6.74
C THR A 52 -4.69 -12.22 6.92
N GLN A 53 -5.06 -11.72 8.11
CA GLN A 53 -5.09 -10.29 8.40
C GLN A 53 -3.72 -9.64 8.23
N PHE A 54 -2.66 -10.27 8.74
CA PHE A 54 -1.30 -9.74 8.65
C PHE A 54 -0.78 -9.79 7.22
N GLY A 55 -0.99 -10.93 6.54
CA GLY A 55 -0.54 -11.12 5.18
C GLY A 55 -1.25 -10.21 4.18
N ILE A 56 -2.56 -10.00 4.31
CA ILE A 56 -3.30 -9.06 3.45
C ILE A 56 -2.86 -7.62 3.72
N GLY A 57 -2.69 -7.23 4.99
CA GLY A 57 -2.20 -5.89 5.32
C GLY A 57 -0.83 -5.61 4.70
N LEU A 58 0.10 -6.55 4.84
CA LEU A 58 1.42 -6.50 4.21
C LEU A 58 1.32 -6.41 2.67
N ALA A 59 0.51 -7.27 2.04
CA ALA A 59 0.34 -7.29 0.59
C ALA A 59 -0.20 -5.94 0.07
N ILE A 60 -1.20 -5.36 0.73
CA ILE A 60 -1.76 -4.06 0.37
C ILE A 60 -0.70 -2.96 0.49
N ALA A 61 0.01 -2.89 1.63
CA ALA A 61 1.03 -1.88 1.85
C ALA A 61 2.16 -1.95 0.82
N LEU A 62 2.56 -3.15 0.40
CA LEU A 62 3.57 -3.35 -0.63
C LEU A 62 3.09 -3.06 -2.06
N CYS A 63 1.81 -3.28 -2.37
CA CYS A 63 1.27 -2.98 -3.70
C CYS A 63 0.95 -1.49 -3.90
N LEU A 64 0.68 -0.75 -2.82
CA LEU A 64 0.26 0.65 -2.85
C LEU A 64 1.24 1.62 -3.57
N PRO A 65 2.58 1.52 -3.37
CA PRO A 65 3.55 2.35 -4.08
C PRO A 65 3.44 2.25 -5.60
N TRP A 66 3.25 1.03 -6.10
CA TRP A 66 3.16 0.76 -7.53
C TRP A 66 1.82 1.23 -8.11
N ALA A 67 0.73 1.05 -7.36
CA ALA A 67 -0.57 1.59 -7.72
C ALA A 67 -0.52 3.11 -7.87
N GLN A 68 0.09 3.81 -6.90
CA GLN A 68 0.25 5.27 -6.97
C GLN A 68 1.14 5.70 -8.13
N LEU A 69 2.24 5.00 -8.38
CA LEU A 69 3.17 5.31 -9.47
C LEU A 69 2.50 5.27 -10.85
N ARG A 70 1.54 4.36 -11.04
CA ARG A 70 0.75 4.19 -12.26
C ARG A 70 -0.49 5.08 -12.33
N GLY A 71 -0.82 5.81 -11.27
CA GLY A 71 -2.09 6.53 -11.20
C GLY A 71 -3.31 5.61 -11.22
N ALA A 72 -3.17 4.37 -10.74
CA ALA A 72 -4.23 3.36 -10.75
C ALA A 72 -5.27 3.56 -9.61
N ASN A 73 -5.14 4.63 -8.82
CA ASN A 73 -6.12 4.98 -7.80
C ASN A 73 -7.41 5.47 -8.45
N ILE A 74 -8.54 5.23 -7.79
CA ILE A 74 -9.86 5.63 -8.31
C ILE A 74 -9.92 7.17 -8.35
N ILE A 75 -10.19 7.72 -9.54
CA ILE A 75 -10.36 9.15 -9.78
C ILE A 75 -11.84 9.41 -10.06
N VAL A 76 -12.39 10.46 -9.46
CA VAL A 76 -13.79 10.86 -9.66
C VAL A 76 -13.83 12.00 -10.66
N ASP A 77 -14.13 11.69 -11.92
CA ASP A 77 -14.08 12.67 -13.01
C ASP A 77 -15.40 13.45 -13.22
N PHE A 78 -16.48 13.09 -12.53
CA PHE A 78 -17.81 13.71 -12.72
C PHE A 78 -17.82 15.22 -12.53
N PHE A 79 -17.02 15.73 -11.60
CA PHE A 79 -16.95 17.16 -11.29
C PHE A 79 -15.95 17.93 -12.15
N THR A 80 -15.02 17.24 -12.81
CA THR A 80 -13.90 17.84 -13.56
C THR A 80 -14.07 17.79 -15.07
N GLN A 81 -15.14 17.19 -15.61
CA GLN A 81 -15.39 17.07 -17.06
C GLN A 81 -15.39 18.41 -17.83
N ARG A 82 -15.70 19.53 -17.17
CA ARG A 82 -15.73 20.88 -17.76
C ARG A 82 -14.53 21.75 -17.38
N ALA A 83 -13.58 21.19 -16.62
CA ALA A 83 -12.42 21.94 -16.13
C ALA A 83 -11.37 22.07 -17.25
N GLY A 84 -10.81 23.28 -17.41
CA GLY A 84 -9.68 23.50 -18.33
C GLY A 84 -8.42 22.75 -17.87
N ALA A 85 -7.50 22.47 -18.80
CA ALA A 85 -6.29 21.69 -18.55
C ALA A 85 -5.41 22.22 -17.38
N GLY A 86 -5.43 23.54 -17.12
CA GLY A 86 -4.73 24.13 -15.99
C GLY A 86 -5.39 23.86 -14.64
N ALA A 87 -6.73 23.84 -14.58
CA ALA A 87 -7.48 23.54 -13.36
C ALA A 87 -7.36 22.05 -13.02
N LEU A 88 -7.48 21.17 -14.01
CA LEU A 88 -7.32 19.72 -13.83
C LEU A 88 -5.95 19.37 -13.23
N ARG A 89 -4.86 19.94 -13.78
CA ARG A 89 -3.51 19.73 -13.22
C ARG A 89 -3.35 20.17 -11.76
N ARG A 90 -4.02 21.27 -11.37
CA ARG A 90 -4.00 21.74 -9.97
C ARG A 90 -4.78 20.81 -9.04
N LEU A 91 -5.92 20.30 -9.53
CA LEU A 91 -6.72 19.31 -8.82
C LEU A 91 -5.96 17.99 -8.64
N ASP A 92 -5.29 17.49 -9.68
CA ASP A 92 -4.47 16.27 -9.60
C ASP A 92 -3.27 16.45 -8.66
N GLY A 93 -2.62 17.62 -8.71
CA GLY A 93 -1.55 17.99 -7.79
C GLY A 93 -2.03 18.04 -6.33
N LEU A 94 -3.18 18.67 -6.09
CA LEU A 94 -3.80 18.72 -4.77
C LEU A 94 -4.20 17.32 -4.28
N GLY A 95 -4.78 16.49 -5.14
CA GLY A 95 -5.13 15.10 -4.83
C GLY A 95 -3.90 14.28 -4.45
N SER A 96 -2.81 14.40 -5.22
CA SER A 96 -1.53 13.75 -4.93
C SER A 96 -0.92 14.23 -3.61
N LEU A 97 -1.03 15.53 -3.31
CA LEU A 97 -0.54 16.10 -2.04
C LEU A 97 -1.36 15.60 -0.84
N LEU A 98 -2.69 15.58 -0.97
CA LEU A 98 -3.58 15.06 0.07
C LEU A 98 -3.33 13.58 0.32
N LEU A 99 -3.14 12.79 -0.73
CA LEU A 99 -2.76 11.39 -0.61
C LEU A 99 -1.41 11.24 0.11
N ALA A 100 -0.39 12.01 -0.29
CA ALA A 100 0.92 11.99 0.35
C ALA A 100 0.84 12.31 1.85
N ALA A 101 0.06 13.33 2.22
CA ALA A 101 -0.18 13.69 3.61
C ALA A 101 -0.90 12.56 4.37
N MET A 102 -1.98 12.01 3.81
CA MET A 102 -2.76 10.94 4.44
C MET A 102 -1.90 9.70 4.67
N VAL A 103 -1.27 9.16 3.63
CA VAL A 103 -0.46 7.94 3.76
C VAL A 103 0.82 8.19 4.55
N GLY A 104 1.36 9.40 4.56
CA GLY A 104 2.48 9.80 5.43
C GLY A 104 2.09 9.81 6.91
N VAL A 105 0.91 10.34 7.25
CA VAL A 105 0.37 10.28 8.62
C VAL A 105 0.12 8.82 9.03
N LEU A 106 -0.44 7.99 8.15
CA LEU A 106 -0.63 6.57 8.43
C LEU A 106 0.73 5.87 8.65
N ALA A 107 1.74 6.12 7.81
CA ALA A 107 3.07 5.53 7.97
C ALA A 107 3.70 5.88 9.33
N TRP A 108 3.61 7.16 9.73
CA TRP A 108 4.07 7.63 11.03
C TRP A 108 3.30 7.01 12.18
N ARG A 109 1.96 7.01 12.11
CA ARG A 109 1.10 6.47 13.16
C ARG A 109 1.27 4.96 13.31
N SER A 110 1.45 4.22 12.23
CA SER A 110 1.77 2.80 12.26
C SER A 110 3.13 2.53 12.91
N ALA A 111 4.16 3.35 12.62
CA ALA A 111 5.47 3.19 13.26
C ALA A 111 5.42 3.46 14.78
N VAL A 112 4.76 4.54 15.19
CA VAL A 112 4.58 4.86 16.62
C VAL A 112 3.71 3.78 17.31
N GLY A 113 2.67 3.30 16.64
CA GLY A 113 1.82 2.22 17.13
C GLY A 113 2.60 0.91 17.31
N ALA A 114 3.51 0.59 16.39
CA ALA A 114 4.37 -0.58 16.53
C ALA A 114 5.25 -0.51 17.79
N ALA A 115 5.82 0.66 18.08
CA ALA A 115 6.62 0.87 19.28
C ALA A 115 5.79 0.70 20.57
N SER A 116 4.60 1.33 20.64
CA SER A 116 3.75 1.22 21.82
C SER A 116 3.25 -0.21 22.08
N VAL A 117 2.88 -0.93 21.01
CA VAL A 117 2.42 -2.32 21.08
C VAL A 117 3.57 -3.27 21.46
N ALA A 118 4.79 -2.96 21.00
CA ALA A 118 5.99 -3.69 21.39
C ALA A 118 6.32 -3.47 22.87
N GLU A 119 6.23 -2.25 23.40
CA GLU A 119 6.44 -1.96 24.82
C GLU A 119 5.41 -2.67 25.72
N ALA A 120 4.15 -2.71 25.27
CA ALA A 120 3.07 -3.41 25.97
C ALA A 120 3.15 -4.95 25.88
N GLN A 121 4.05 -5.50 25.06
CA GLN A 121 4.21 -6.94 24.80
C GLN A 121 2.89 -7.61 24.38
N GLU A 122 2.06 -6.89 23.62
CA GLU A 122 0.77 -7.41 23.15
C GLU A 122 0.97 -8.51 22.10
N GLN A 123 0.17 -9.56 22.23
CA GLN A 123 0.22 -10.75 21.38
C GLN A 123 -1.15 -11.08 20.80
N THR A 124 -1.16 -11.81 19.69
CA THR A 124 -2.39 -12.35 19.14
C THR A 124 -2.97 -13.45 20.02
N MET A 125 -4.29 -13.62 19.95
CA MET A 125 -5.02 -14.50 20.87
C MET A 125 -4.81 -15.98 20.56
N ILE A 126 -4.62 -16.34 19.28
CA ILE A 126 -4.53 -17.73 18.84
C ILE A 126 -3.08 -18.18 18.74
N LEU A 127 -2.25 -17.47 17.97
CA LEU A 127 -0.86 -17.87 17.72
C LEU A 127 0.14 -17.27 18.72
N GLY A 128 -0.27 -16.32 19.56
CA GLY A 128 0.67 -15.63 20.45
C GLY A 128 1.69 -14.78 19.70
N LEU A 129 1.38 -14.37 18.45
CA LEU A 129 2.32 -13.61 17.64
C LEU A 129 2.45 -12.18 18.18
N PRO A 130 3.67 -11.59 18.18
CA PRO A 130 3.83 -10.19 18.58
C PRO A 130 3.04 -9.26 17.67
N MET A 131 2.10 -8.51 18.23
CA MET A 131 1.17 -7.71 17.43
C MET A 131 1.86 -6.53 16.73
N TRP A 132 3.03 -6.09 17.24
CA TRP A 132 3.81 -5.01 16.65
C TRP A 132 4.29 -5.29 15.22
N TRP A 133 4.43 -6.57 14.83
CA TRP A 133 4.78 -6.95 13.46
C TRP A 133 3.79 -6.37 12.45
N SER A 134 2.50 -6.49 12.74
CA SER A 134 1.42 -6.05 11.85
C SER A 134 1.44 -4.54 11.62
N TYR A 135 1.83 -3.77 12.63
CA TYR A 135 1.99 -2.32 12.52
C TYR A 135 3.29 -1.93 11.81
N ALA A 136 4.40 -2.59 12.15
CA ALA A 136 5.72 -2.29 11.60
C ALA A 136 5.79 -2.54 10.10
N ILE A 137 5.19 -3.64 9.64
CA ILE A 137 5.25 -4.10 8.26
C ILE A 137 4.48 -3.16 7.30
N LEU A 138 3.45 -2.45 7.78
CA LEU A 138 2.69 -1.47 6.99
C LEU A 138 3.49 -0.19 6.69
N SER A 139 4.31 0.25 7.64
CA SER A 139 5.01 1.54 7.59
C SER A 139 5.88 1.75 6.34
N PRO A 140 6.76 0.82 5.91
CA PRO A 140 7.64 1.05 4.76
C PRO A 140 6.88 1.22 3.43
N GLY A 141 5.82 0.44 3.21
CA GLY A 141 5.00 0.54 2.00
C GLY A 141 4.23 1.87 1.93
N LEU A 142 3.67 2.29 3.05
CA LEU A 142 2.99 3.59 3.18
C LEU A 142 3.95 4.76 3.03
N ALA A 143 5.14 4.68 3.62
CA ALA A 143 6.18 5.70 3.51
C ALA A 143 6.65 5.86 2.06
N LEU A 144 6.91 4.76 1.35
CA LEU A 144 7.28 4.80 -0.06
C LEU A 144 6.16 5.40 -0.92
N THR A 145 4.91 5.04 -0.65
CA THR A 145 3.73 5.63 -1.33
C THR A 145 3.67 7.14 -1.10
N ALA A 146 3.94 7.61 0.13
CA ALA A 146 3.94 9.03 0.47
C ALA A 146 4.99 9.79 -0.33
N VAL A 147 6.19 9.23 -0.45
CA VAL A 147 7.28 9.83 -1.24
C VAL A 147 6.90 9.90 -2.73
N ILE A 148 6.35 8.83 -3.30
CA ILE A 148 5.90 8.81 -4.71
C ILE A 148 4.81 9.86 -4.94
N ALA A 149 3.81 9.91 -4.07
CA ALA A 149 2.71 10.86 -4.17
C ALA A 149 3.19 12.32 -4.04
N LEU A 150 4.15 12.59 -3.16
CA LEU A 150 4.75 13.92 -2.99
C LEU A 150 5.53 14.35 -4.24
N VAL A 151 6.29 13.43 -4.86
CA VAL A 151 6.97 13.71 -6.13
C VAL A 151 5.96 14.00 -7.25
N GLN A 152 4.87 13.23 -7.34
CA GLN A 152 3.80 13.46 -8.33
C GLN A 152 3.12 14.81 -8.14
N ALA A 153 2.81 15.18 -6.90
CA ALA A 153 2.33 16.50 -6.56
C ALA A 153 3.23 17.60 -7.16
N VAL A 154 4.53 17.57 -6.87
CA VAL A 154 5.49 18.55 -7.39
C VAL A 154 5.53 18.56 -8.92
N LEU A 155 5.46 17.39 -9.57
CA LEU A 155 5.43 17.28 -11.04
C LEU A 155 4.16 17.89 -11.65
N HIS A 156 3.00 17.68 -11.04
CA HIS A 156 1.72 18.28 -11.47
C HIS A 156 1.76 19.81 -11.40
N TRP A 157 2.33 20.39 -10.33
CA TRP A 157 2.53 21.84 -10.23
C TRP A 157 3.56 22.37 -11.24
N GLY A 158 4.58 21.58 -11.58
CA GLY A 158 5.57 21.91 -12.60
C GLY A 158 5.11 21.73 -14.06
N GLY A 159 3.85 21.31 -14.29
CA GLY A 159 3.29 21.09 -15.63
C GLY A 159 3.89 19.87 -16.35
N ARG A 160 4.52 18.96 -15.62
CA ARG A 160 5.19 17.78 -16.15
C ARG A 160 4.30 16.53 -16.04
N PRO A 161 4.47 15.52 -16.92
CA PRO A 161 3.77 14.25 -16.77
C PRO A 161 4.22 13.58 -15.46
N ALA A 162 3.26 13.25 -14.60
CA ALA A 162 3.47 12.71 -13.27
C ALA A 162 3.24 11.19 -13.18
N PHE A 163 2.39 10.64 -14.05
CA PHE A 163 2.11 9.21 -14.12
C PHE A 163 2.99 8.52 -15.13
N VAL A 164 3.40 7.29 -14.80
CA VAL A 164 4.08 6.40 -15.75
C VAL A 164 3.00 5.59 -16.46
N GLU A 165 2.77 5.88 -17.74
CA GLU A 165 1.86 5.09 -18.59
C GLU A 165 2.30 3.62 -18.61
N ALA A 166 1.33 2.72 -18.58
CA ALA A 166 1.58 1.30 -18.80
C ALA A 166 1.83 1.08 -20.29
N GLU A 167 3.02 0.58 -20.63
CA GLU A 167 3.29 -0.03 -21.94
C GLU A 167 2.44 -1.28 -22.15
#